data_AF-A0A022FQ82-F1
#
_entry.id   AF-A0A022FQ82-F1
#
_cell.length_a   1.000
_cell.length_b   1.000
_cell.length_c   1.000
_cell.angle_alpha   90.00
_cell.angle_beta   90.00
_cell.angle_gamma   90.00
#
_symmetry.space_group_name_H-M   'P 1'
#
loop_
_entity.id
_entity.type
_entity.pdbx_description
1 polymer ?
#
loop_
_entity_poly.entity_id
_entity_poly.type
_entity_poly.pdbx_seq_one_letter_code
_entity_poly.pdbx_strand_id
1 'polypeptide(L)'
;MLRSTNPQERAVAERVGVVFPNQSSWGTHVNVAGGAVARHAKNPANAVKFLEYLASPAAQEHFANGNNEWPVAKDVKLSNPALQAMTGGSFKSETIPISAVGMNQIKVQQMLDRVGFK
;
A
#
# COMPACT_ATOMS: atom_id res chain seq x y z
N MET A 1 -7.50 -5.04 -14.50
CA MET A 1 -8.69 -4.37 -15.06
C MET A 1 -8.44 -2.90 -15.41
N LEU A 2 -8.13 -1.99 -14.46
CA LEU A 2 -7.91 -0.56 -14.77
C LEU A 2 -6.80 -0.28 -15.80
N ARG A 3 -5.73 -1.09 -15.80
CA ARG A 3 -4.62 -1.00 -16.76
C ARG A 3 -4.65 -2.11 -17.82
N SER A 4 -5.76 -2.83 -17.93
CA SER A 4 -5.88 -3.93 -18.90
C SER A 4 -5.96 -3.39 -20.32
N THR A 5 -5.37 -4.10 -21.27
CA THR A 5 -5.57 -3.84 -22.70
C THR A 5 -6.88 -4.44 -23.22
N ASN A 6 -7.53 -5.32 -22.45
CA ASN A 6 -8.83 -5.90 -22.79
C ASN A 6 -9.97 -4.87 -22.57
N PRO A 7 -10.71 -4.47 -23.62
CA PRO A 7 -11.80 -3.49 -23.49
C PRO A 7 -12.90 -3.91 -22.52
N GLN A 8 -13.21 -5.21 -22.43
CA GLN A 8 -14.29 -5.71 -21.56
C GLN A 8 -13.92 -5.54 -20.09
N GLU A 9 -12.66 -5.78 -19.72
CA GLU A 9 -12.17 -5.58 -18.35
C GLU A 9 -12.14 -4.11 -17.95
N ARG A 10 -11.82 -3.21 -18.89
CA ARG A 10 -11.86 -1.77 -18.62
C ARG A 10 -13.29 -1.28 -18.37
N ALA A 11 -14.25 -1.71 -19.19
CA ALA A 11 -15.65 -1.36 -19.02
C ALA A 11 -16.23 -1.83 -17.66
N VAL A 12 -15.74 -2.94 -17.12
CA VAL A 12 -16.11 -3.38 -15.77
C VAL A 12 -15.50 -2.47 -14.71
N ALA A 13 -14.21 -2.12 -14.83
CA ALA A 13 -13.55 -1.22 -13.88
C ALA A 13 -14.19 0.18 -13.84
N GLU A 14 -14.60 0.72 -14.98
CA GLU A 14 -15.22 2.05 -15.09
C GLU A 14 -16.58 2.15 -14.38
N ARG A 15 -17.25 1.02 -14.12
CA ARG A 15 -18.51 0.99 -13.37
C ARG A 15 -18.32 1.08 -11.86
N VAL A 16 -17.08 1.03 -11.37
CA VAL A 16 -16.76 1.01 -9.95
C VAL A 16 -16.04 2.30 -9.57
N GLY A 17 -16.64 3.08 -8.67
CA GLY A 17 -16.01 4.23 -8.07
C GLY A 17 -15.07 3.84 -6.93
N VAL A 18 -13.96 4.57 -6.78
CA VAL A 18 -13.05 4.45 -5.63
C VAL A 18 -13.24 5.66 -4.72
N VAL A 19 -13.43 5.42 -3.43
CA VAL A 19 -13.57 6.46 -2.42
C VAL A 19 -12.47 6.31 -1.39
N PHE A 20 -11.73 7.39 -1.15
CA PHE A 20 -10.77 7.51 -0.07
C PHE A 20 -11.50 8.10 1.14
N PRO A 21 -11.78 7.32 2.19
CA PRO A 21 -12.64 7.77 3.28
C PRO A 21 -11.90 8.75 4.23
N ASN A 22 -12.64 9.32 5.18
CA ASN A 22 -12.10 10.10 6.30
C ASN A 22 -11.26 11.34 5.92
N GLN A 23 -11.41 11.88 4.70
CA GLN A 23 -10.59 12.99 4.19
C GLN A 23 -10.75 14.29 5.00
N SER A 24 -11.91 14.51 5.61
CA SER A 24 -12.17 15.66 6.51
C SER A 24 -11.71 15.43 7.95
N SER A 25 -11.25 14.23 8.32
CA SER A 25 -10.84 13.89 9.68
C SER A 25 -9.41 13.35 9.72
N TRP A 26 -9.20 12.08 10.02
CA TRP A 26 -7.87 11.48 10.21
C TRP A 26 -7.23 10.99 8.90
N GLY A 27 -7.98 10.85 7.82
CA GLY A 27 -7.48 10.35 6.53
C GLY A 27 -7.71 8.85 6.32
N THR A 28 -7.44 8.39 5.11
CA THR A 28 -7.60 6.99 4.69
C THR A 28 -6.57 6.10 5.38
N HIS A 29 -7.00 4.95 5.89
CA HIS A 29 -6.10 3.89 6.35
C HIS A 29 -5.19 3.44 5.22
N VAL A 30 -3.88 3.42 5.48
CA VAL A 30 -2.87 2.88 4.58
C VAL A 30 -2.11 1.77 5.29
N ASN A 31 -1.77 0.73 4.54
CA ASN A 31 -0.93 -0.37 5.01
C ASN A 31 0.32 -0.46 4.13
N VAL A 32 1.27 -1.31 4.49
CA VAL A 32 2.59 -1.38 3.85
C VAL A 32 2.94 -2.79 3.42
N ALA A 33 3.56 -2.90 2.25
CA ALA A 33 4.43 -4.02 1.93
C ALA A 33 5.78 -3.80 2.63
N GLY A 34 6.06 -4.61 3.66
CA GLY A 34 7.25 -4.49 4.50
C GLY A 34 8.29 -5.59 4.25
N GLY A 35 9.54 -5.33 4.65
CA GLY A 35 10.63 -6.30 4.63
C GLY A 35 11.49 -6.21 5.88
N ALA A 36 12.13 -7.31 6.25
CA ALA A 36 13.04 -7.39 7.39
C ALA A 36 14.16 -8.41 7.15
N VAL A 37 15.29 -8.24 7.85
CA VAL A 37 16.37 -9.23 7.85
C VAL A 37 16.02 -10.35 8.83
N ALA A 38 15.99 -11.59 8.34
CA ALA A 38 15.76 -12.76 9.19
C ALA A 38 16.87 -12.91 10.24
N ARG A 39 16.51 -13.34 11.46
CA ARG A 39 17.43 -13.50 12.60
C ARG A 39 18.67 -14.37 12.29
N HIS A 40 18.52 -15.37 11.41
CA HIS A 40 19.57 -16.31 11.03
C HIS A 40 19.96 -16.18 9.54
N ALA A 41 19.86 -14.98 8.97
CA ALA A 41 20.27 -14.73 7.59
C ALA A 41 21.75 -15.11 7.39
N LYS A 42 22.03 -15.96 6.40
CA LYS A 42 23.40 -16.41 6.09
C LYS A 42 24.27 -15.28 5.53
N ASN A 43 23.64 -14.26 4.92
CA ASN A 43 24.30 -13.09 4.32
C ASN A 43 23.64 -11.79 4.82
N PRO A 44 23.82 -11.42 6.10
CA PRO A 44 23.10 -10.30 6.71
C PRO A 44 23.44 -8.97 6.04
N ALA A 45 24.70 -8.75 5.67
CA ALA A 45 25.14 -7.53 4.98
C ALA A 45 24.44 -7.35 3.62
N ASN A 46 24.28 -8.42 2.84
CA ASN A 46 23.58 -8.36 1.56
C ASN A 46 22.06 -8.20 1.74
N ALA A 47 21.49 -8.77 2.80
CA ALA A 47 20.09 -8.56 3.13
C ALA A 47 19.79 -7.10 3.48
N VAL A 48 20.67 -6.44 4.24
CA VAL A 48 20.58 -4.99 4.52
C VAL A 48 20.66 -4.19 3.22
N LYS A 49 21.67 -4.45 2.37
CA LYS A 49 21.81 -3.77 1.06
C LYS A 49 20.58 -3.94 0.18
N PHE A 50 19.92 -5.11 0.24
CA PHE A 50 18.70 -5.35 -0.51
C PHE A 50 17.54 -4.48 0.01
N LEU A 51 17.36 -4.37 1.33
CA LEU A 51 16.34 -3.48 1.91
C LEU A 51 16.64 -2.00 1.60
N GLU A 52 17.90 -1.58 1.64
CA GLU A 52 18.32 -0.24 1.22
C GLU A 52 18.00 0.02 -0.26
N TYR A 53 18.28 -0.96 -1.13
CA TYR A 53 17.90 -0.89 -2.53
C TYR A 53 16.38 -0.74 -2.70
N LEU A 54 15.57 -1.52 -2.01
CA LEU A 54 14.11 -1.42 -2.07
C LEU A 54 13.58 -0.05 -1.63
N ALA A 55 14.29 0.63 -0.72
CA ALA A 55 13.96 1.99 -0.27
C ALA A 55 14.47 3.11 -1.22
N SER A 56 15.27 2.77 -2.23
CA SER A 56 15.80 3.75 -3.19
C SER A 56 14.68 4.29 -4.12
N PRO A 57 14.81 5.54 -4.63
CA PRO A 57 13.82 6.10 -5.54
C PRO A 57 13.56 5.24 -6.79
N ALA A 58 14.61 4.68 -7.39
CA ALA A 58 14.50 3.86 -8.60
C ALA A 58 13.74 2.55 -8.35
N ALA A 59 14.01 1.87 -7.22
CA ALA A 59 13.26 0.68 -6.85
C ALA A 59 11.81 1.03 -6.53
N GLN A 60 11.57 2.09 -5.76
CA GLN A 60 10.22 2.52 -5.40
C GLN A 60 9.38 2.88 -6.64
N GLU A 61 9.95 3.58 -7.62
CA GLU A 61 9.28 3.85 -8.89
C GLU A 61 8.93 2.55 -9.63
N HIS A 62 9.87 1.60 -9.69
CA HIS A 62 9.64 0.31 -10.34
C HIS A 62 8.54 -0.51 -9.66
N PHE A 63 8.63 -0.72 -8.34
CA PHE A 63 7.70 -1.57 -7.59
C PHE A 63 6.31 -0.93 -7.46
N ALA A 64 6.22 0.36 -7.17
CA ALA A 64 4.94 1.09 -7.08
C ALA A 64 4.17 1.03 -8.42
N ASN A 65 4.89 1.21 -9.54
CA ASN A 65 4.30 1.10 -10.86
C ASN A 65 3.99 -0.34 -11.26
N GLY A 66 4.79 -1.31 -10.83
CA GLY A 66 4.57 -2.72 -11.11
C GLY A 66 3.31 -3.27 -10.43
N ASN A 67 3.08 -2.91 -9.16
CA ASN A 67 2.00 -3.48 -8.35
C ASN A 67 0.80 -2.55 -8.10
N ASN A 68 0.82 -1.32 -8.64
CA ASN A 68 -0.17 -0.27 -8.33
C ASN A 68 -0.24 0.03 -6.83
N GLU A 69 0.93 0.22 -6.21
CA GLU A 69 1.07 0.70 -4.84
C GLU A 69 1.63 2.13 -4.83
N TRP A 70 1.57 2.79 -3.67
CA TRP A 70 2.16 4.11 -3.49
C TRP A 70 3.60 4.00 -2.96
N PRO A 71 4.55 4.76 -3.51
CA PRO A 71 5.92 4.76 -3.02
C PRO A 71 6.00 5.39 -1.62
N VAL A 72 6.88 4.87 -0.78
CA VAL A 72 7.12 5.39 0.58
C VAL A 72 8.33 6.32 0.67
N ALA A 73 9.26 6.22 -0.29
CA ALA A 73 10.43 7.09 -0.33
C ALA A 73 10.03 8.54 -0.65
N LYS A 74 10.72 9.49 -0.02
CA LYS A 74 10.53 10.92 -0.28
C LYS A 74 10.87 11.24 -1.72
N ASP A 75 10.16 12.20 -2.28
CA ASP A 75 10.40 12.79 -3.61
C ASP A 75 10.24 11.84 -4.81
N VAL A 76 9.68 10.64 -4.61
CA VAL A 76 9.27 9.76 -5.72
C VAL A 76 7.96 10.26 -6.30
N LYS A 77 7.99 10.70 -7.56
CA LYS A 77 6.78 11.14 -8.27
C LYS A 77 5.90 9.94 -8.58
N LEU A 78 4.62 10.02 -8.20
CA LEU A 78 3.61 9.04 -8.60
C LEU A 78 3.33 9.18 -10.10
N SER A 79 3.94 8.34 -10.93
CA SER A 79 3.74 8.30 -12.39
C SER A 79 2.71 7.25 -12.84
N ASN A 80 2.14 6.48 -11.91
CA ASN A 80 1.16 5.43 -12.22
C ASN A 80 -0.20 6.03 -12.65
N PRO A 81 -0.65 5.83 -13.91
CA PRO A 81 -1.90 6.44 -14.39
C PRO A 81 -3.14 5.96 -13.65
N ALA A 82 -3.17 4.69 -13.21
CA ALA A 82 -4.32 4.16 -12.49
C ALA A 82 -4.44 4.79 -11.11
N LEU A 83 -3.32 4.95 -10.39
CA LEU A 83 -3.33 5.57 -9.08
C LEU A 83 -3.66 7.06 -9.15
N GLN A 84 -3.17 7.77 -10.17
CA GLN A 84 -3.56 9.15 -10.45
C GLN A 84 -5.06 9.27 -10.75
N ALA A 85 -5.60 8.39 -11.58
CA ALA A 85 -7.03 8.38 -11.91
C ALA A 85 -7.91 8.09 -10.69
N MET A 86 -7.46 7.21 -9.79
CA MET A 86 -8.20 6.88 -8.56
C MET A 86 -8.22 8.04 -7.55
N THR A 87 -7.11 8.76 -7.38
CA THR A 87 -6.97 9.76 -6.31
C THR A 87 -7.22 11.20 -6.77
N GLY A 88 -7.23 11.46 -8.08
CA GLY A 88 -7.16 12.82 -8.61
C GLY A 88 -5.83 13.52 -8.32
N GLY A 89 -4.78 12.74 -8.01
CA GLY A 89 -3.42 13.22 -7.76
C GLY A 89 -2.92 13.06 -6.32
N SER A 90 -3.80 13.11 -5.31
CA SER A 90 -3.41 12.86 -3.91
C SER A 90 -4.62 12.60 -3.00
N PHE A 91 -4.38 12.03 -1.82
CA PHE A 91 -5.38 11.89 -0.75
C PHE A 91 -4.69 12.02 0.61
N LYS A 92 -5.45 12.37 1.64
CA LYS A 92 -4.99 12.37 3.03
C LYS A 92 -4.91 10.92 3.53
N SER A 93 -3.73 10.46 3.90
CA SER A 93 -3.54 9.22 4.65
C SER A 93 -3.63 9.48 6.16
N GLU A 94 -4.06 8.49 6.91
CA GLU A 94 -3.90 8.52 8.36
C GLU A 94 -2.44 8.39 8.78
N THR A 95 -2.18 8.69 10.07
CA THR A 95 -0.83 8.77 10.63
C THR A 95 -0.60 7.78 11.78
N ILE A 96 -1.51 6.83 11.99
CA ILE A 96 -1.31 5.82 13.03
C ILE A 96 -0.09 4.96 12.69
N PRO A 97 0.78 4.64 13.67
CA PRO A 97 1.88 3.72 13.42
C PRO A 97 1.36 2.33 13.04
N ILE A 98 1.89 1.71 11.99
CA ILE A 98 1.54 0.32 11.60
C ILE A 98 1.78 -0.67 12.75
N SER A 99 2.76 -0.41 13.62
CA SER A 99 2.99 -1.20 14.83
C SER A 99 1.79 -1.17 15.78
N ALA A 100 1.06 -0.06 15.87
CA ALA A 100 -0.16 0.02 16.67
C ALA A 100 -1.28 -0.86 16.09
N VAL A 101 -1.37 -0.97 14.76
CA VAL A 101 -2.30 -1.90 14.09
C VAL A 101 -1.94 -3.35 14.47
N GLY A 102 -0.68 -3.73 14.33
CA GLY A 102 -0.19 -5.07 14.69
C GLY A 102 -0.42 -5.43 16.16
N MET A 103 -0.13 -4.51 17.09
CA MET A 103 -0.35 -4.71 18.53
C MET A 103 -1.83 -4.95 18.90
N ASN A 104 -2.77 -4.46 18.09
CA ASN A 104 -4.20 -4.59 18.35
C ASN A 104 -4.87 -5.73 17.58
N GLN A 105 -4.13 -6.45 16.72
CA GLN A 105 -4.69 -7.49 15.84
C GLN A 105 -5.50 -8.55 16.60
N ILE A 106 -4.99 -9.06 17.74
CA ILE A 106 -5.68 -10.08 18.54
C ILE A 106 -6.98 -9.56 19.14
N LYS A 107 -6.97 -8.31 19.66
CA LYS A 107 -8.17 -7.69 20.25
C LYS A 107 -9.25 -7.48 19.18
N VAL A 108 -8.86 -7.02 17.99
CA VAL A 108 -9.78 -6.83 16.86
C VAL A 108 -10.34 -8.17 16.39
N GLN A 109 -9.51 -9.23 16.30
CA GLN A 109 -9.99 -10.56 15.93
C GLN A 109 -11.06 -11.08 16.90
N GLN A 110 -10.86 -10.89 18.21
CA GLN A 110 -11.86 -11.24 19.23
C GLN A 110 -13.16 -10.43 19.08
N MET A 111 -13.05 -9.15 18.70
CA MET A 111 -14.22 -8.30 18.45
C MET A 111 -15.01 -8.77 17.23
N LEU A 112 -14.32 -9.08 16.13
CA LEU A 112 -14.94 -9.59 14.89
C LEU A 112 -15.65 -10.93 15.12
N ASP A 113 -15.03 -11.84 15.86
CA ASP A 113 -15.61 -13.13 16.24
C ASP A 113 -16.91 -12.94 17.05
N ARG A 114 -16.90 -12.06 18.06
CA ARG A 114 -18.07 -11.77 18.90
C ARG A 114 -19.26 -11.21 18.14
N VAL A 115 -19.03 -10.46 17.06
CA VAL A 115 -20.11 -9.91 16.22
C VAL A 115 -20.46 -10.82 15.04
N GLY A 116 -19.84 -12.00 14.95
CA GLY A 116 -20.11 -12.99 13.90
C GLY A 116 -19.68 -12.53 12.51
N PHE A 117 -18.69 -11.65 12.41
CA PHE A 117 -18.13 -11.22 11.12
C PHE A 117 -17.36 -12.39 10.49
N LYS A 118 -17.84 -12.87 9.33
CA LYS A 118 -17.29 -14.02 8.60
C LYS A 118 -16.42 -13.60 7.43
#